data_AF-A0AAE3M9J7-F1
#
_entry.id   AF-A0AAE3M9J7-F1
#
_cell.length_a   1.000
_cell.length_b   1.000
_cell.length_c   1.000
_cell.angle_alpha   90.00
_cell.angle_beta   90.00
_cell.angle_gamma   90.00
#
_symmetry.space_group_name_H-M   'P 1'
#
loop_
_entity.id
_entity.type
_entity.pdbx_description
1 polymer ?
#
loop_
_entity_poly.entity_id
_entity_poly.type
_entity_poly.pdbx_seq_one_letter_code
_entity_poly.pdbx_strand_id
1 'polypeptide(L)'
;MTQLSNKLKKADLNLLEKGNNSRYWSNKNLHRNTYRHNKSKFQKIVREYGQYQFHKIKDLMVTEKDMLLKTWCNLPDLQTKVKSENLVQYYPLNSVSNRIIEDNKIKSCEVTNYPKIISNRKGRFLTASDIKYYYQYDTNIYTDIYTDLVERFNTRTYKNIDYTKESLEKRFEEIAHRIRAVDFNKRNNDRNNTRRAINKLTSTPSLFDNMALISQEKKRIAQLNY
;
A
#
# COMPACT_ATOMS: atom_id res chain seq x y z
N MET A 1 25.08 -21.51 14.69
CA MET A 1 23.62 -21.77 14.72
C MET A 1 23.15 -22.58 15.95
N THR A 2 24.05 -23.18 16.74
CA THR A 2 23.72 -24.13 17.83
C THR A 2 23.15 -23.52 19.12
N GLN A 3 23.30 -22.22 19.37
CA GLN A 3 22.77 -21.60 20.59
C GLN A 3 21.29 -21.19 20.51
N LEU A 4 20.68 -21.20 19.33
CA LEU A 4 19.31 -20.72 19.09
C LEU A 4 18.27 -21.83 18.95
N SER A 5 18.68 -23.05 18.59
CA SER A 5 17.83 -24.24 18.67
C SER A 5 17.30 -24.47 20.08
N ASN A 6 17.99 -23.94 21.11
CA ASN A 6 17.61 -24.11 22.51
C ASN A 6 16.57 -23.09 23.01
N LYS A 7 16.24 -22.04 22.24
CA LYS A 7 15.26 -21.01 22.66
C LYS A 7 13.93 -21.05 21.89
N LEU A 8 13.90 -21.67 20.71
CA LEU A 8 12.65 -21.86 19.96
C LEU A 8 11.89 -23.04 20.56
N LYS A 9 10.58 -22.85 20.80
CA LYS A 9 9.73 -23.98 21.17
C LYS A 9 9.75 -25.01 20.04
N LYS A 10 9.81 -26.29 20.38
CA LYS A 10 9.84 -27.41 19.41
C LYS A 10 8.70 -27.33 18.39
N ALA A 11 7.53 -26.84 18.79
CA ALA A 11 6.38 -26.64 17.91
C ALA A 11 6.61 -25.56 16.84
N ASP A 12 7.30 -24.47 17.19
CA ASP A 12 7.60 -23.37 16.27
C ASP A 12 8.71 -23.76 15.30
N LEU A 13 9.71 -24.52 15.79
CA LEU A 13 10.78 -25.08 14.97
C LEU A 13 10.22 -26.07 13.93
N ASN A 14 9.34 -26.99 14.35
CA ASN A 14 8.62 -27.89 13.43
C ASN A 14 7.77 -27.12 12.40
N LEU A 15 7.23 -25.95 12.77
CA LEU A 15 6.49 -25.11 11.82
C LEU A 15 7.47 -24.53 10.78
N LEU A 16 8.61 -23.99 11.18
CA LEU A 16 9.60 -23.43 10.27
C LEU A 16 10.21 -24.50 9.35
N GLU A 17 10.59 -25.67 9.88
CA GLU A 17 11.21 -26.77 9.12
C GLU A 17 10.29 -27.36 8.05
N LYS A 18 8.96 -27.39 8.30
CA LYS A 18 7.97 -27.85 7.32
C LYS A 18 7.82 -26.92 6.11
N GLY A 19 8.67 -25.90 5.97
CA GLY A 19 8.63 -24.94 4.88
C GLY A 19 7.37 -24.08 4.91
N ASN A 20 6.77 -23.91 6.09
CA ASN A 20 5.58 -23.11 6.30
C ASN A 20 5.94 -21.61 6.36
N ASN A 21 6.51 -21.12 5.27
CA ASN A 21 6.76 -19.71 5.03
C ASN A 21 5.62 -19.15 4.16
N SER A 22 5.10 -17.99 4.54
CA SER A 22 3.99 -17.32 3.85
C SER A 22 4.16 -17.14 2.35
N ARG A 23 5.40 -17.06 1.87
CA ARG A 23 5.72 -16.99 0.44
C ARG A 23 5.40 -18.32 -0.28
N TYR A 24 5.66 -19.46 0.35
CA TYR A 24 5.41 -20.79 -0.21
C TYR A 24 3.96 -21.27 -0.03
N TRP A 25 3.18 -20.66 0.88
CA TRP A 25 1.75 -20.97 1.00
C TRP A 25 0.89 -20.39 -0.12
N SER A 26 1.38 -19.37 -0.83
CA SER A 26 0.65 -18.80 -1.98
C SER A 26 0.52 -19.79 -3.14
N ASN A 27 1.42 -20.78 -3.23
CA ASN A 27 1.43 -21.81 -4.28
C ASN A 27 0.78 -23.14 -3.87
N LYS A 28 0.38 -23.32 -2.60
CA LYS A 28 -0.31 -24.54 -2.17
C LYS A 28 -1.81 -24.24 -2.10
N ASN A 29 -2.64 -25.13 -2.63
CA ASN A 29 -4.11 -25.13 -2.51
C ASN A 29 -4.56 -25.36 -1.05
N LEU A 30 -4.03 -24.56 -0.12
CA LEU A 30 -4.39 -24.59 1.29
C LEU A 30 -5.74 -23.90 1.45
N HIS A 31 -6.65 -24.57 2.14
CA HIS A 31 -7.92 -23.97 2.53
C HIS A 31 -7.68 -22.64 3.27
N ARG A 32 -8.50 -21.63 2.95
CA ARG A 32 -8.32 -20.22 3.39
C ARG A 32 -8.11 -20.07 4.91
N ASN A 33 -8.78 -20.90 5.70
CA ASN A 33 -8.67 -20.87 7.16
C ASN A 33 -7.31 -21.39 7.67
N THR A 34 -6.81 -22.47 7.08
CA THR A 34 -5.50 -23.04 7.39
C THR A 34 -4.38 -22.07 7.04
N TYR A 35 -4.50 -21.39 5.89
CA TYR A 35 -3.59 -20.31 5.52
C TYR A 35 -3.56 -19.19 6.57
N ARG A 36 -4.74 -18.68 6.96
CA ARG A 36 -4.86 -17.57 7.92
C ARG A 36 -4.26 -17.95 9.28
N HIS A 37 -4.52 -19.17 9.74
CA HIS A 37 -3.98 -19.70 11.00
C HIS A 37 -2.46 -19.81 10.98
N ASN A 38 -1.91 -20.46 9.94
CA ASN A 38 -0.47 -20.63 9.80
C ASN A 38 0.23 -19.28 9.66
N LYS A 39 -0.38 -18.32 8.94
CA LYS A 39 0.13 -16.95 8.82
C LYS A 39 0.18 -16.22 10.15
N SER A 40 -0.88 -16.32 10.96
CA SER A 40 -0.90 -15.73 12.30
C SER A 40 0.20 -16.32 13.18
N LYS A 41 0.36 -17.65 13.18
CA LYS A 41 1.43 -18.34 13.92
C LYS A 41 2.82 -17.90 13.49
N PHE A 42 3.08 -17.85 12.18
CA PHE A 42 4.35 -17.39 11.65
C PHE A 42 4.64 -15.93 12.03
N GLN A 43 3.65 -15.03 11.91
CA GLN A 43 3.79 -13.64 12.34
C GLN A 43 4.05 -13.49 13.85
N LYS A 44 3.55 -14.42 14.66
CA LYS A 44 3.86 -14.47 16.10
C LYS A 44 5.32 -14.87 16.33
N ILE A 45 5.79 -15.94 15.69
CA ILE A 45 7.20 -16.39 15.76
C ILE A 45 8.15 -15.27 15.31
N VAL A 46 7.84 -14.59 14.21
CA VAL A 46 8.61 -13.45 13.69
C VAL A 46 8.66 -12.30 14.69
N ARG A 47 7.56 -11.99 15.38
CA ARG A 47 7.54 -10.93 16.41
C ARG A 47 8.35 -11.31 17.65
N GLU A 48 8.19 -12.54 18.13
CA GLU A 48 8.81 -13.02 19.37
C GLU A 48 10.32 -13.27 19.21
N TYR A 49 10.72 -13.89 18.10
CA TYR A 49 12.11 -14.32 17.88
C TYR A 49 12.85 -13.46 16.86
N GLY A 50 12.15 -12.82 15.94
CA GLY A 50 12.76 -12.07 14.85
C GLY A 50 13.46 -10.78 15.29
N GLN A 51 13.00 -10.13 16.36
CA GLN A 51 13.67 -8.93 16.91
C GLN A 51 15.16 -9.17 17.20
N TYR A 52 15.50 -10.39 17.64
CA TYR A 52 16.88 -10.80 17.94
C TYR A 52 17.67 -11.35 16.76
N GLN A 53 17.05 -11.47 15.57
CA GLN A 53 17.67 -12.09 14.40
C GLN A 53 17.71 -11.18 13.17
N PHE A 54 16.72 -10.31 12.96
CA PHE A 54 16.68 -9.46 11.76
C PHE A 54 17.87 -8.51 11.67
N HIS A 55 18.41 -8.03 12.80
CA HIS A 55 19.63 -7.23 12.80
C HIS A 55 20.85 -8.03 12.32
N LYS A 56 20.90 -9.34 12.60
CA LYS A 56 21.99 -10.24 12.18
C LYS A 56 21.91 -10.65 10.71
N ILE A 57 20.76 -10.47 10.05
CA ILE A 57 20.62 -10.85 8.63
C ILE A 57 21.60 -10.05 7.77
N LYS A 58 21.79 -8.76 8.07
CA LYS A 58 22.77 -7.93 7.37
C LYS A 58 24.17 -8.51 7.50
N ASP A 59 24.58 -8.84 8.72
CA ASP A 59 25.91 -9.38 9.01
C ASP A 59 26.10 -10.76 8.38
N LEU A 60 25.07 -11.61 8.40
CA LEU A 60 25.09 -12.93 7.76
C LEU A 60 25.18 -12.83 6.24
N MET A 61 24.48 -11.88 5.61
CA MET A 61 24.60 -11.66 4.16
C MET A 61 25.99 -11.13 3.77
N VAL A 62 26.58 -10.25 4.59
CA VAL A 62 27.97 -9.80 4.37
C VAL A 62 28.94 -10.98 4.51
N THR A 63 28.76 -11.80 5.55
CA THR A 63 29.60 -12.99 5.78
C THR A 63 29.48 -14.00 4.64
N GLU A 64 28.27 -14.29 4.18
CA GLU A 64 28.02 -15.19 3.04
C GLU A 64 28.64 -14.64 1.75
N LYS A 65 28.47 -13.33 1.48
CA LYS A 65 29.12 -12.65 0.36
C LYS A 65 30.64 -12.81 0.41
N ASP A 66 31.26 -12.58 1.57
CA ASP A 66 32.71 -12.69 1.72
C ASP A 66 33.21 -14.13 1.57
N MET A 67 32.45 -15.13 2.04
CA MET A 67 32.76 -16.55 1.82
C MET A 67 32.67 -16.93 0.34
N LEU A 68 31.64 -16.44 -0.36
CA LEU A 68 31.50 -16.64 -1.80
C LEU A 68 32.64 -15.97 -2.56
N LEU A 69 32.99 -14.73 -2.24
CA LEU A 69 34.12 -14.04 -2.86
C LEU A 69 35.44 -14.80 -2.63
N LYS A 70 35.68 -15.32 -1.42
CA LYS A 70 36.88 -16.12 -1.11
C LYS A 70 36.93 -17.43 -1.90
N THR A 71 35.81 -18.15 -2.00
CA THR A 71 35.76 -19.40 -2.78
C THR A 71 35.92 -19.13 -4.28
N TRP A 72 35.44 -18.00 -4.77
CA TRP A 72 35.56 -17.60 -6.17
C TRP A 72 36.95 -17.09 -6.54
N CYS A 73 37.64 -16.39 -5.64
CA CYS A 73 39.03 -15.96 -5.87
C CYS A 73 40.01 -17.14 -6.00
N ASN A 74 39.63 -18.32 -5.49
CA ASN A 74 40.44 -19.55 -5.57
C ASN A 74 40.12 -20.41 -6.81
N LEU A 75 39.27 -19.95 -7.73
CA LEU A 75 38.99 -20.60 -9.01
C LEU A 75 39.79 -19.91 -10.13
N PRO A 76 40.89 -20.52 -10.62
CA PRO A 76 41.78 -19.88 -11.60
C PRO A 76 41.10 -19.50 -12.92
N ASP A 77 40.04 -20.23 -13.30
CA ASP A 77 39.43 -20.12 -14.64
C ASP A 77 38.26 -19.13 -14.74
N LEU A 78 37.83 -18.51 -13.64
CA LEU A 78 36.64 -17.64 -13.61
C LEU A 78 36.96 -16.14 -13.66
N GLN A 79 38.21 -15.73 -13.46
CA GLN A 79 38.61 -14.31 -13.45
C GLN A 79 38.48 -13.62 -14.82
N THR A 80 38.47 -14.37 -15.92
CA THR A 80 38.43 -13.80 -17.28
C THR A 80 37.03 -13.75 -17.91
N LYS A 81 36.02 -14.42 -17.34
CA LYS A 81 34.72 -14.62 -18.04
C LYS A 81 33.49 -14.02 -17.39
N VAL A 82 33.58 -13.50 -16.16
CA VAL A 82 32.38 -13.02 -15.47
C VAL A 82 32.50 -11.52 -15.18
N LYS A 83 32.06 -10.71 -16.16
CA LYS A 83 31.70 -9.31 -15.90
C LYS A 83 30.68 -9.31 -14.76
N SER A 84 30.97 -8.55 -13.71
CA SER A 84 30.23 -8.47 -12.44
C SER A 84 28.72 -8.25 -12.58
N GLU A 85 28.27 -7.71 -13.72
CA GLU A 85 26.87 -7.43 -14.04
C GLU A 85 26.00 -8.68 -14.19
N ASN A 86 26.55 -9.82 -14.63
CA ASN A 86 25.76 -11.05 -14.84
C ASN A 86 25.55 -11.86 -13.55
N LEU A 87 26.38 -11.67 -12.52
CA LEU A 87 26.30 -12.45 -11.27
C LEU A 87 25.10 -12.08 -10.40
N VAL A 88 24.69 -10.81 -10.49
CA VAL A 88 23.54 -10.30 -9.76
C VAL A 88 22.27 -11.03 -10.20
N GLN A 89 22.14 -11.46 -11.47
CA GLN A 89 20.93 -12.13 -11.95
C GLN A 89 20.75 -13.57 -11.41
N TYR A 90 21.83 -14.25 -11.04
CA TYR A 90 21.78 -15.66 -10.61
C TYR A 90 21.62 -15.85 -9.10
N TYR A 91 21.64 -14.77 -8.30
CA TYR A 91 21.48 -14.90 -6.85
C TYR A 91 20.03 -15.31 -6.52
N PRO A 92 19.78 -16.41 -5.78
CA PRO A 92 18.42 -16.87 -5.47
C PRO A 92 17.58 -15.81 -4.75
N LEU A 93 18.23 -14.90 -4.00
CA LEU A 93 17.57 -13.77 -3.34
C LEU A 93 17.26 -12.59 -4.27
N ASN A 94 17.90 -12.47 -5.44
CA ASN A 94 17.54 -11.48 -6.46
C ASN A 94 16.32 -11.88 -7.30
N SER A 95 15.86 -13.13 -7.18
CA SER A 95 14.51 -13.55 -7.65
C SER A 95 13.37 -12.95 -6.81
N VAL A 96 13.68 -12.16 -5.76
CA VAL A 96 12.72 -11.24 -5.15
C VAL A 96 12.42 -10.16 -6.18
N SER A 97 11.53 -10.50 -7.12
CA SER A 97 10.69 -9.57 -7.85
C SER A 97 11.37 -8.22 -8.07
N ASN A 98 12.34 -8.19 -8.99
CA ASN A 98 12.47 -7.09 -9.92
C ASN A 98 11.16 -7.00 -10.73
N ARG A 99 10.02 -6.80 -10.05
CA ARG A 99 9.06 -5.82 -10.52
C ARG A 99 9.90 -4.57 -10.54
N ILE A 100 10.53 -4.36 -11.70
CA ILE A 100 10.91 -3.06 -12.21
C ILE A 100 9.86 -2.14 -11.61
N ILE A 101 10.32 -1.34 -10.67
CA ILE A 101 9.51 -0.33 -10.04
C ILE A 101 9.16 0.56 -11.21
N GLU A 102 8.05 0.25 -11.89
CA GLU A 102 7.48 1.05 -12.96
C GLU A 102 7.56 2.48 -12.46
N ASP A 103 8.26 3.31 -13.24
CA ASP A 103 8.74 4.64 -12.90
C ASP A 103 8.11 5.19 -11.62
N ASN A 104 8.96 5.43 -10.63
CA ASN A 104 8.67 6.11 -9.36
C ASN A 104 8.15 7.55 -9.56
N LYS A 105 7.16 7.77 -10.43
CA LYS A 105 6.33 8.96 -10.40
C LYS A 105 5.55 8.86 -9.10
N ILE A 106 6.07 9.54 -8.09
CA ILE A 106 5.37 9.82 -6.85
C ILE A 106 4.03 10.41 -7.26
N LYS A 107 2.96 9.63 -7.09
CA LYS A 107 1.64 10.09 -7.50
C LYS A 107 1.20 11.15 -6.51
N SER A 108 0.71 12.27 -7.01
CA SER A 108 0.07 13.29 -6.21
C SER A 108 -1.34 12.87 -5.78
N CYS A 109 -1.84 13.48 -4.72
CA CYS A 109 -3.25 13.48 -4.39
C CYS A 109 -4.00 14.34 -5.40
N GLU A 110 -5.12 13.85 -5.93
CA GLU A 110 -5.90 14.60 -6.93
C GLU A 110 -6.59 15.85 -6.37
N VAL A 111 -6.77 15.94 -5.05
CA VAL A 111 -7.45 17.06 -4.39
C VAL A 111 -6.46 18.12 -3.95
N THR A 112 -5.37 17.70 -3.29
CA THR A 112 -4.40 18.62 -2.67
C THR A 112 -3.12 18.78 -3.49
N ASN A 113 -2.94 18.01 -4.57
CA ASN A 113 -1.71 17.93 -5.37
C ASN A 113 -0.42 17.55 -4.62
N TYR A 114 -0.47 17.29 -3.32
CA TYR A 114 0.69 16.82 -2.56
C TYR A 114 1.05 15.36 -2.85
N PRO A 115 2.35 15.00 -2.76
CA PRO A 115 2.80 13.65 -3.03
C PRO A 115 2.23 12.62 -2.04
N LYS A 116 2.00 11.39 -2.51
CA LYS A 116 1.67 10.24 -1.64
C LYS A 116 2.94 9.50 -1.28
N ILE A 117 3.39 9.67 -0.03
CA ILE A 117 4.68 9.17 0.44
C ILE A 117 4.53 7.77 1.04
N ILE A 118 3.49 7.53 1.83
CA ILE A 118 3.30 6.28 2.58
C ILE A 118 2.26 5.37 1.93
N SER A 119 1.14 5.93 1.44
CA SER A 119 0.03 5.12 0.96
C SER A 119 0.35 4.39 -0.35
N ASN A 120 -0.25 3.20 -0.50
CA ASN A 120 -0.16 2.39 -1.71
C ASN A 120 -0.51 3.26 -2.95
N ARG A 121 0.35 3.21 -3.97
CA ARG A 121 0.29 3.97 -5.26
C ARG A 121 -1.03 3.86 -6.05
N LYS A 122 -2.01 3.10 -5.57
CA LYS A 122 -3.32 2.92 -6.21
C LYS A 122 -4.37 3.91 -5.69
N GLY A 123 -4.20 4.47 -4.48
CA GLY A 123 -5.16 5.44 -3.94
C GLY A 123 -5.13 6.77 -4.70
N ARG A 124 -6.28 7.40 -4.92
CA ARG A 124 -6.40 8.75 -5.52
C ARG A 124 -6.08 9.88 -4.51
N PHE A 125 -6.28 9.62 -3.22
CA PHE A 125 -6.24 10.62 -2.15
C PHE A 125 -5.16 10.33 -1.10
N LEU A 126 -4.78 11.36 -0.34
CA LEU A 126 -3.97 11.19 0.88
C LEU A 126 -4.71 10.33 1.91
N THR A 127 -3.95 9.50 2.61
CA THR A 127 -4.43 8.71 3.75
C THR A 127 -4.07 9.37 5.08
N ALA A 128 -4.67 8.90 6.17
CA ALA A 128 -4.31 9.36 7.52
C ALA A 128 -2.82 9.15 7.82
N SER A 129 -2.22 8.08 7.28
CA SER A 129 -0.78 7.82 7.40
C SER A 129 0.06 8.86 6.64
N ASP A 130 -0.36 9.29 5.45
CA ASP A 130 0.34 10.35 4.71
C ASP A 130 0.25 11.69 5.44
N ILE A 131 -0.90 12.01 6.02
CA ILE A 131 -1.09 13.25 6.80
C ILE A 131 -0.23 13.21 8.07
N LYS A 132 -0.19 12.06 8.75
CA LYS A 132 0.67 11.85 9.91
C LYS A 132 2.15 12.02 9.54
N TYR A 133 2.56 11.58 8.35
CA TYR A 133 3.91 11.81 7.85
C TYR A 133 4.21 13.30 7.69
N TYR A 134 3.34 14.06 7.03
CA TYR A 134 3.53 15.50 6.88
C TYR A 134 3.58 16.20 8.25
N TYR A 135 2.71 15.83 9.18
CA TYR A 135 2.77 16.38 10.53
C TYR A 135 4.13 16.15 11.23
N GLN A 136 4.76 15.00 11.01
CA GLN A 136 6.02 14.63 11.66
C GLN A 136 7.28 15.17 10.97
N TYR A 137 7.26 15.31 9.65
CA TYR A 137 8.46 15.58 8.86
C TYR A 137 8.40 16.88 8.04
N ASP A 138 7.21 17.41 7.75
CA ASP A 138 7.04 18.64 6.99
C ASP A 138 5.80 19.42 7.46
N THR A 139 6.00 20.21 8.52
CA THR A 139 4.93 20.97 9.18
C THR A 139 4.29 21.99 8.25
N ASN A 140 5.01 22.52 7.26
CA ASN A 140 4.48 23.53 6.33
C ASN A 140 3.43 22.92 5.41
N ILE A 141 3.71 21.75 4.84
CA ILE A 141 2.72 21.04 4.02
C ILE A 141 1.50 20.66 4.86
N TYR A 142 1.72 20.24 6.11
CA TYR A 142 0.61 19.94 7.02
C TYR A 142 -0.25 21.17 7.28
N THR A 143 0.35 22.33 7.58
CA THR A 143 -0.39 23.57 7.81
C THR A 143 -1.14 23.99 6.55
N ASP A 144 -0.55 23.87 5.37
CA ASP A 144 -1.19 24.22 4.11
C ASP A 144 -2.38 23.31 3.80
N ILE A 145 -2.24 21.99 4.03
CA ILE A 145 -3.38 21.05 3.91
C ILE A 145 -4.47 21.44 4.90
N TYR A 146 -4.10 21.80 6.14
CA TYR A 146 -5.06 22.16 7.17
C TYR A 146 -5.79 23.48 6.84
N THR A 147 -5.08 24.53 6.46
CA THR A 147 -5.66 25.84 6.11
C THR A 147 -6.52 25.76 4.85
N ASP A 148 -6.03 25.10 3.79
CA ASP A 148 -6.79 24.90 2.55
C ASP A 148 -8.09 24.14 2.80
N LEU A 149 -8.07 23.15 3.70
CA LEU A 149 -9.30 22.46 4.11
C LEU A 149 -10.18 23.33 5.00
N VAL A 150 -9.65 24.10 5.95
CA VAL A 150 -10.45 24.98 6.81
C VAL A 150 -11.15 26.06 5.99
N GLU A 151 -10.46 26.67 5.03
CA GLU A 151 -11.02 27.68 4.12
C GLU A 151 -12.07 27.08 3.18
N ARG A 152 -11.77 25.96 2.51
CA ARG A 152 -12.70 25.31 1.57
C ARG A 152 -13.93 24.71 2.26
N PHE A 153 -13.80 24.27 3.52
CA PHE A 153 -14.84 23.54 4.25
C PHE A 153 -15.50 24.34 5.37
N ASN A 154 -15.41 25.67 5.35
CA ASN A 154 -16.12 26.60 6.25
C ASN A 154 -17.65 26.64 6.00
N THR A 155 -18.23 25.47 5.77
CA THR A 155 -19.67 25.23 5.66
C THR A 155 -20.26 25.04 7.05
N ARG A 156 -21.51 25.54 7.23
CA ARG A 156 -22.28 25.58 8.49
C ARG A 156 -22.20 24.32 9.37
N THR A 157 -21.98 23.15 8.78
CA THR A 157 -21.96 21.85 9.47
C THR A 157 -20.73 21.64 10.37
N TYR A 158 -19.63 22.35 10.13
CA TYR A 158 -18.33 22.04 10.75
C TYR A 158 -17.77 23.14 11.67
N LYS A 159 -18.52 24.24 11.86
CA LYS A 159 -18.16 25.31 12.81
C LYS A 159 -18.08 24.87 14.28
N ASN A 160 -18.56 23.68 14.61
CA ASN A 160 -18.71 23.20 15.99
C ASN A 160 -17.66 22.16 16.42
N ILE A 161 -16.67 21.84 15.58
CA ILE A 161 -15.62 20.89 15.97
C ILE A 161 -14.52 21.65 16.70
N ASP A 162 -14.52 21.51 18.02
CA ASP A 162 -13.45 22.01 18.88
C ASP A 162 -12.24 21.08 18.76
N TYR A 163 -11.41 21.35 17.74
CA TYR A 163 -10.24 20.54 17.43
C TYR A 163 -9.31 20.37 18.62
N THR A 164 -9.31 21.31 19.59
CA THR A 164 -8.42 21.25 20.75
C THR A 164 -8.66 20.03 21.65
N LYS A 165 -9.88 19.49 21.67
CA LYS A 165 -10.28 18.42 22.61
C LYS A 165 -10.12 17.01 22.05
N GLU A 166 -9.90 16.85 20.74
CA GLU A 166 -9.79 15.54 20.11
C GLU A 166 -8.34 15.03 20.03
N SER A 167 -8.18 13.71 20.05
CA SER A 167 -6.88 13.05 19.86
C SER A 167 -6.31 13.32 18.47
N LEU A 168 -4.99 13.46 18.36
CA LEU A 168 -4.30 13.75 17.10
C LEU A 168 -4.61 12.72 16.00
N GLU A 169 -4.76 11.46 16.36
CA GLU A 169 -5.07 10.38 15.42
C GLU A 169 -6.44 10.58 14.78
N LYS A 170 -7.45 10.94 15.58
CA LYS A 170 -8.79 11.25 15.10
C LYS A 170 -8.78 12.45 14.16
N ARG A 171 -7.95 13.47 14.46
CA ARG A 171 -7.77 14.62 13.55
C ARG A 171 -7.18 14.20 12.20
N PHE A 172 -6.17 13.32 12.18
CA PHE A 172 -5.59 12.84 10.92
C PHE A 172 -6.59 12.04 10.09
N GLU A 173 -7.38 11.19 10.74
CA GLU A 173 -8.46 10.46 10.08
C GLU A 173 -9.52 11.40 9.52
N GLU A 174 -9.93 12.40 10.28
CA GLU A 174 -10.93 13.37 9.85
C GLU A 174 -10.44 14.19 8.66
N ILE A 175 -9.19 14.67 8.69
CA ILE A 175 -8.55 15.35 7.55
C ILE A 175 -8.55 14.43 6.32
N ALA A 176 -8.17 13.16 6.46
CA ALA A 176 -8.18 12.20 5.35
C ALA A 176 -9.61 11.99 4.80
N HIS A 177 -10.59 11.87 5.69
CA HIS A 177 -11.99 11.76 5.33
C HIS A 177 -12.49 13.01 4.60
N ARG A 178 -12.07 14.21 5.02
CA ARG A 178 -12.41 15.47 4.36
C ARG A 178 -11.79 15.58 2.99
N ILE A 179 -10.51 15.23 2.82
CA ILE A 179 -9.86 15.18 1.50
C ILE A 179 -10.67 14.30 0.53
N ARG A 180 -11.09 13.12 0.99
CA ARG A 180 -11.96 12.25 0.19
C ARG A 180 -13.32 12.88 -0.04
N ALA A 181 -13.90 13.48 1.00
CA ALA A 181 -15.17 14.18 0.89
C ALA A 181 -15.08 15.34 -0.11
N VAL A 182 -13.96 16.01 -0.34
CA VAL A 182 -13.88 17.03 -1.41
C VAL A 182 -14.25 16.44 -2.77
N ASP A 183 -13.75 15.24 -3.06
CA ASP A 183 -14.07 14.51 -4.29
C ASP A 183 -15.49 13.91 -4.24
N PHE A 184 -15.95 13.45 -3.07
CA PHE A 184 -17.22 12.72 -2.88
C PHE A 184 -18.44 13.57 -2.47
N ASN A 185 -18.29 14.47 -1.49
CA ASN A 185 -19.26 15.50 -1.00
C ASN A 185 -19.54 16.61 -2.02
N LYS A 186 -19.19 16.35 -3.26
CA LYS A 186 -19.93 16.82 -4.40
C LYS A 186 -21.40 16.32 -4.28
N ARG A 187 -22.22 17.08 -3.54
CA ARG A 187 -23.61 17.37 -3.96
C ARG A 187 -23.63 17.88 -5.43
N ASN A 188 -22.47 18.34 -5.92
CA ASN A 188 -22.10 18.71 -7.30
C ASN A 188 -21.34 17.61 -8.10
N ASN A 189 -21.45 16.30 -7.78
CA ASN A 189 -20.89 15.23 -8.66
C ASN A 189 -21.91 14.99 -9.74
N ASP A 190 -22.17 16.04 -10.52
CA ASP A 190 -23.17 16.03 -11.57
C ASP A 190 -22.97 14.80 -12.44
N ARG A 191 -21.72 14.41 -12.69
CA ARG A 191 -21.39 13.14 -13.33
C ARG A 191 -21.99 11.92 -12.64
N ASN A 192 -21.63 11.63 -11.39
CA ASN A 192 -22.09 10.40 -10.72
C ASN A 192 -23.58 10.44 -10.37
N ASN A 193 -24.11 11.61 -10.02
CA ASN A 193 -25.52 11.80 -9.72
C ASN A 193 -26.37 11.65 -10.97
N THR A 194 -25.99 12.30 -12.07
CA THR A 194 -26.66 12.18 -13.36
C THR A 194 -26.54 10.75 -13.90
N ARG A 195 -25.36 10.11 -13.77
CA ARG A 195 -25.19 8.70 -14.18
C ARG A 195 -26.08 7.75 -13.39
N ARG A 196 -26.19 7.93 -12.07
CA ARG A 196 -27.10 7.13 -11.23
C ARG A 196 -28.57 7.37 -11.59
N ALA A 197 -28.96 8.62 -11.84
CA ALA A 197 -30.32 8.96 -12.24
C ALA A 197 -30.69 8.35 -13.60
N ILE A 198 -29.78 8.45 -14.59
CA ILE A 198 -29.93 7.83 -15.92
C ILE A 198 -30.07 6.31 -15.76
N ASN A 199 -29.15 5.66 -15.05
CA ASN A 199 -29.19 4.21 -14.85
C ASN A 199 -30.49 3.76 -14.18
N LYS A 200 -31.03 4.55 -13.24
CA LYS A 200 -32.30 4.24 -12.59
C LYS A 200 -33.46 4.31 -13.59
N LEU A 201 -33.50 5.36 -14.43
CA LEU A 201 -34.51 5.53 -15.48
C LEU A 201 -34.46 4.44 -16.55
N THR A 202 -33.27 3.98 -16.94
CA THR A 202 -33.10 2.94 -17.96
C THR A 202 -33.24 1.52 -17.40
N SER A 203 -33.11 1.35 -16.07
CA SER A 203 -33.23 0.02 -15.43
C SER A 203 -34.67 -0.47 -15.31
N THR A 204 -35.64 0.43 -15.31
CA THR A 204 -37.06 0.08 -15.26
C THR A 204 -37.56 -0.24 -16.66
N PRO A 205 -38.14 -1.43 -16.91
CA PRO A 205 -38.71 -1.75 -18.22
C PRO A 205 -39.80 -0.73 -18.56
N SER A 206 -39.71 -0.18 -19.76
CA SER A 206 -40.56 0.90 -20.27
C SER A 206 -41.00 0.54 -21.68
N LEU A 207 -42.22 0.95 -22.05
CA LEU A 207 -42.72 0.85 -23.42
C LEU A 207 -41.95 1.78 -24.38
N PHE A 208 -41.28 2.81 -23.85
CA PHE A 208 -40.53 3.78 -24.63
C PHE A 208 -39.03 3.70 -24.33
N ASP A 209 -38.21 4.05 -25.32
CA ASP A 209 -36.78 4.21 -25.12
C ASP A 209 -36.49 5.47 -24.28
N ASN A 210 -36.33 5.25 -22.97
CA ASN A 210 -36.00 6.30 -22.02
C ASN A 210 -34.66 6.98 -22.33
N MET A 211 -33.77 6.32 -23.07
CA MET A 211 -32.47 6.88 -23.43
C MET A 211 -32.57 7.95 -24.51
N ALA A 212 -33.55 7.84 -25.42
CA ALA A 212 -33.84 8.86 -26.43
C ALA A 212 -34.33 10.17 -25.80
N LEU A 213 -35.04 10.09 -24.67
CA LEU A 213 -35.64 11.24 -23.97
C LEU A 213 -34.66 12.03 -23.09
N ILE A 214 -33.48 11.48 -22.82
CA ILE A 214 -32.45 12.15 -22.00
C ILE A 214 -31.67 13.15 -22.87
N SER A 215 -31.56 14.40 -22.40
CA SER A 215 -30.84 15.46 -23.10
C SER A 215 -29.34 15.14 -23.29
N GLN A 216 -28.77 15.59 -24.41
CA GLN A 216 -27.34 15.38 -24.70
C GLN A 216 -26.43 15.97 -23.62
N GLU A 217 -26.80 17.10 -23.02
CA GLU A 217 -26.01 17.70 -21.93
C GLU A 217 -25.93 16.78 -20.70
N LYS A 218 -27.02 16.11 -20.33
CA LYS A 218 -27.00 15.14 -19.22
C LYS A 218 -26.19 13.89 -19.58
N LYS A 219 -26.22 13.45 -20.84
CA LYS A 219 -25.37 12.35 -21.34
C LYS A 219 -23.88 12.71 -21.28
N ARG A 220 -23.53 13.94 -21.68
CA ARG A 220 -22.16 14.50 -21.63
C ARG A 220 -21.63 14.60 -20.21
N ILE A 221 -22.43 15.16 -19.29
CA ILE A 221 -22.10 15.23 -17.86
C ILE A 221 -21.84 13.83 -17.28
N ALA A 222 -22.64 12.83 -17.66
CA ALA A 222 -22.48 11.44 -17.23
C ALA A 222 -21.30 10.69 -17.91
N GLN A 223 -20.68 11.28 -18.94
CA GLN A 223 -19.66 10.67 -19.79
C GLN A 223 -20.12 9.35 -20.41
N LEU A 224 -21.33 9.34 -20.94
CA LEU A 224 -21.85 8.23 -21.76
C LEU A 224 -21.49 8.54 -23.22
N ASN A 225 -20.54 7.79 -23.78
CA ASN A 225 -20.18 7.89 -25.20
C ASN A 225 -21.27 7.18 -26.02
N TYR A 226 -22.06 7.95 -26.75
CA TYR A 226 -23.01 7.49 -27.76
C TYR A 226 -22.84 8.37 -29.00
#